data_AF-A0A1E4ZUP6-F1
#
_entry.id   AF-A0A1E4ZUP6-F1
#
_cell.length_a   1.000
_cell.length_b   1.000
_cell.length_c   1.000
_cell.angle_alpha   90.00
_cell.angle_beta   90.00
_cell.angle_gamma   90.00
#
_symmetry.space_group_name_H-M   'P 1'
#
loop_
_entity.id
_entity.type
_entity.pdbx_description
1 polymer ?
#
loop_
_entity_poly.entity_id
_entity_poly.type
_entity_poly.pdbx_seq_one_letter_code
_entity_poly.pdbx_strand_id
1 'polypeptide(L)'
;MEKPKFPIPAGKYVVTGEREVTTILTVHPVDEQGVQRWELADSATLHDITHMPCRSARYTPAVDGQTCSPENANQALFKVAPGSVMPLVSGCSKQDYSVLIVVGVAVGNGT
;
A
#
# COMPACT_ATOMS: atom_id res chain seq x y z
N MET A 1 14.37 1.01 -3.94
CA MET A 1 13.60 -0.12 -3.40
C MET A 1 13.54 -1.19 -4.47
N GLU A 2 13.78 -2.45 -4.11
CA GLU A 2 13.64 -3.57 -5.04
C GLU A 2 12.19 -3.65 -5.54
N LYS A 3 12.02 -4.06 -6.80
CA LYS A 3 10.68 -4.21 -7.38
C LYS A 3 9.96 -5.35 -6.65
N PRO A 4 8.79 -5.11 -6.03
CA PRO A 4 8.02 -6.16 -5.40
C PRO A 4 7.54 -7.19 -6.43
N LYS A 5 7.49 -8.46 -6.01
CA LYS A 5 6.85 -9.54 -6.76
C LYS A 5 5.38 -9.60 -6.38
N PHE A 6 4.51 -9.61 -7.39
CA PHE A 6 3.07 -9.74 -7.22
C PHE A 6 2.54 -10.96 -8.01
N PRO A 7 1.46 -11.61 -7.54
CA PRO A 7 0.77 -11.36 -6.27
C PRO A 7 1.68 -11.68 -5.08
N ILE A 8 1.47 -11.02 -3.94
CA ILE A 8 2.21 -11.38 -2.73
C ILE A 8 1.80 -12.78 -2.29
N PRO A 9 2.69 -13.56 -1.63
CA PRO A 9 2.34 -14.90 -1.18
C PRO A 9 1.09 -14.91 -0.29
N ALA A 10 0.27 -15.95 -0.40
CA ALA A 10 -0.81 -16.16 0.55
C ALA A 10 -0.23 -16.50 1.92
N GLY A 11 -0.88 -16.01 2.98
CA GLY A 11 -0.39 -16.21 4.33
C GLY A 11 -0.98 -15.23 5.34
N LYS A 12 -0.48 -15.32 6.56
CA LYS A 12 -0.82 -14.41 7.65
C LYS A 12 0.39 -13.57 8.01
N TYR A 13 0.21 -12.26 8.04
CA TYR A 13 1.26 -11.28 8.28
C TYR A 13 0.91 -10.47 9.51
N VAL A 14 1.87 -10.29 10.41
CA VAL A 14 1.75 -9.37 11.54
C VAL A 14 2.05 -7.97 11.00
N VAL A 15 1.04 -7.10 11.04
CA VAL A 15 1.11 -5.76 10.46
C VAL A 15 0.82 -4.69 11.49
N THR A 16 1.47 -3.54 11.32
CA THR A 16 1.25 -2.36 12.15
C THR A 16 1.46 -1.08 11.35
N GLY A 17 0.85 0.00 11.83
CA GLY A 17 1.19 1.35 11.43
C GLY A 17 2.19 2.01 12.37
N GLU A 18 2.85 1.27 13.28
CA GLU A 18 3.71 1.82 14.35
C GLU A 18 3.03 2.96 15.13
N ARG A 19 1.71 2.85 15.30
CA ARG A 19 0.88 3.79 16.04
C ARG A 19 0.25 3.06 17.23
N GLU A 20 -0.99 2.61 17.05
CA GLU A 20 -1.83 2.10 18.13
C GLU A 20 -2.21 0.62 17.93
N VAL A 21 -2.28 0.16 16.68
CA VAL A 21 -2.77 -1.18 16.35
C VAL A 21 -1.68 -2.02 15.69
N THR A 22 -1.51 -3.23 16.23
CA THR A 22 -0.77 -4.33 15.60
C THR A 22 -1.73 -5.51 15.50
N THR A 23 -1.94 -6.03 14.30
CA THR A 23 -2.94 -7.09 14.05
C THR A 23 -2.47 -8.02 12.93
N ILE A 24 -3.31 -8.99 12.57
CA ILE A 24 -3.05 -9.94 11.49
C ILE A 24 -3.72 -9.47 10.20
N LEU A 25 -2.92 -9.33 9.15
CA LEU A 25 -3.37 -9.29 7.76
C LEU A 25 -3.36 -10.71 7.20
N THR A 26 -4.53 -11.23 6.85
CA THR A 26 -4.66 -12.49 6.11
C THR A 26 -4.74 -12.17 4.62
N VAL A 27 -3.77 -12.68 3.87
CA VAL A 27 -3.72 -12.63 2.41
C VAL A 27 -4.15 -14.00 1.90
N HIS A 28 -5.29 -14.06 1.21
CA HIS A 28 -5.80 -15.31 0.68
C HIS A 28 -5.07 -15.72 -0.61
N PRO A 29 -5.14 -17.01 -1.01
CA PRO A 29 -4.76 -17.41 -2.35
C PRO A 29 -5.51 -16.59 -3.41
N VAL A 30 -4.89 -16.43 -4.56
CA VAL A 30 -5.55 -15.86 -5.73
C VAL A 30 -6.64 -16.84 -6.17
N ASP A 31 -7.84 -16.34 -6.41
CA ASP A 31 -8.96 -17.15 -6.90
C ASP A 31 -8.88 -17.42 -8.41
N GLU A 32 -9.87 -18.15 -8.93
CA GLU A 32 -9.96 -18.54 -10.34
C GLU A 32 -10.09 -17.33 -11.28
N GLN A 33 -10.52 -16.17 -10.77
CA GLN A 33 -10.67 -14.92 -11.52
C GLN A 33 -9.41 -14.04 -11.44
N GLY A 34 -8.36 -14.49 -10.75
CA GLY A 34 -7.13 -13.72 -10.58
C GLY A 34 -7.22 -12.67 -9.46
N VAL A 35 -8.27 -12.70 -8.63
CA VAL A 35 -8.48 -11.75 -7.54
C VAL A 35 -7.88 -12.32 -6.25
N GLN A 36 -7.16 -11.46 -5.52
CA GLN A 36 -6.61 -11.81 -4.22
C GLN A 36 -7.38 -11.08 -3.13
N ARG A 37 -8.10 -11.84 -2.29
CA ARG A 37 -8.84 -11.28 -1.14
C ARG A 37 -7.92 -11.08 0.05
N TRP A 38 -8.12 -9.98 0.77
CA TRP A 38 -7.32 -9.59 1.93
C TRP A 38 -8.28 -9.26 3.09
N GLU A 39 -7.88 -9.58 4.32
CA GLU A 39 -8.70 -9.42 5.51
C GLU A 39 -7.85 -8.99 6.72
N LEU A 40 -8.37 -8.05 7.52
CA LEU A 40 -7.76 -7.65 8.79
C LEU A 40 -8.52 -8.26 9.96
N ALA A 41 -7.78 -8.79 10.93
CA ALA A 41 -8.34 -9.29 12.18
C ALA A 41 -8.77 -8.13 13.11
N ASP A 42 -9.39 -8.50 14.24
CA ASP A 42 -9.71 -7.60 15.36
C ASP A 42 -10.60 -6.40 14.99
N SER A 43 -11.36 -6.51 13.90
CA SER A 43 -12.13 -5.41 13.31
C SER A 43 -11.28 -4.17 12.98
N ALA A 44 -9.97 -4.34 12.83
CA ALA A 44 -9.06 -3.27 12.47
C ALA A 44 -9.36 -2.76 11.06
N THR A 45 -9.29 -1.44 10.90
CA THR A 45 -9.42 -0.80 9.61
C THR A 45 -8.05 -0.58 8.97
N LEU A 46 -8.05 -0.33 7.66
CA LEU A 46 -6.81 0.03 6.95
C LEU A 46 -6.18 1.31 7.53
N HIS A 47 -6.98 2.23 8.07
CA HIS A 47 -6.49 3.45 8.69
C HIS A 47 -5.67 3.16 9.96
N ASP A 48 -6.12 2.21 10.78
CA ASP A 48 -5.52 1.89 12.08
C ASP A 48 -4.10 1.35 11.96
N ILE A 49 -3.83 0.63 10.86
CA ILE A 49 -2.54 0.00 10.57
C ILE A 49 -1.71 0.72 9.51
N THR A 50 -2.16 1.90 9.07
CA THR A 50 -1.38 2.72 8.13
C THR A 50 -0.35 3.54 8.90
N HIS A 51 0.92 3.50 8.46
CA HIS A 51 2.03 4.14 9.17
C HIS A 51 1.84 5.66 9.34
N MET A 52 1.11 6.34 8.46
CA MET A 52 0.81 7.79 8.45
C MET A 52 1.93 8.72 7.94
N PRO A 53 3.13 8.84 8.54
CA PRO A 53 4.21 9.63 7.94
C PRO A 53 4.70 9.07 6.61
N CYS A 54 4.68 7.74 6.43
CA CYS A 54 4.96 7.14 5.13
C CYS A 54 3.73 7.26 4.21
N ARG A 55 3.97 7.82 3.02
CA ARG A 55 2.99 7.95 1.94
C ARG A 55 3.59 7.46 0.65
N SER A 56 2.77 6.75 -0.12
CA SER A 56 3.15 6.26 -1.44
C SER A 56 1.99 6.45 -2.38
N ALA A 57 2.28 6.88 -3.59
CA ALA A 57 1.32 6.88 -4.67
C ALA A 57 2.01 6.39 -5.93
N ARG A 58 1.25 5.70 -6.78
CA ARG A 58 1.66 5.37 -8.13
C ARG A 58 1.08 6.40 -9.08
N TYR A 59 1.97 6.97 -9.88
CA TYR A 59 1.61 7.86 -10.97
C TYR A 59 1.76 7.12 -12.29
N THR A 60 0.75 7.21 -13.13
CA THR A 60 0.73 6.66 -14.48
C THR A 60 0.31 7.76 -15.45
N PRO A 61 0.65 7.68 -16.75
CA PRO A 61 0.11 8.60 -17.74
C PRO A 61 -1.41 8.74 -17.60
N ALA A 62 -1.91 9.98 -17.60
CA ALA A 62 -3.34 10.23 -17.56
C ALA A 62 -4.04 9.84 -18.86
N VAL A 63 -3.28 9.84 -19.96
CA VAL A 63 -3.73 9.46 -21.31
C VAL A 63 -2.72 8.45 -21.86
N ASP A 64 -3.22 7.38 -22.47
CA ASP A 64 -2.38 6.36 -23.11
C ASP A 64 -1.45 6.97 -24.16
N GLY A 65 -0.20 6.55 -24.16
CA GLY A 65 0.83 7.06 -25.07
C GLY A 65 1.46 8.39 -24.65
N GLN A 66 0.97 9.05 -23.60
CA GLN A 66 1.64 10.23 -23.02
C GLN A 66 2.66 9.84 -21.94
N THR A 67 3.53 10.79 -21.59
CA THR A 67 4.52 10.63 -20.53
C THR A 67 4.01 11.20 -19.22
N CYS A 68 4.13 10.41 -18.15
CA CYS A 68 4.04 10.87 -16.78
C CYS A 68 5.46 10.99 -16.23
N SER A 69 6.01 12.21 -16.22
CA SER A 69 7.39 12.47 -15.80
C SER A 69 7.46 13.06 -14.39
N PRO A 70 8.39 12.58 -13.53
CA PRO A 70 8.68 13.20 -12.24
C PRO A 70 9.11 14.68 -12.32
N GLU A 71 9.59 15.16 -13.48
CA GLU A 71 9.98 16.56 -13.66
C GLU A 71 8.82 17.55 -13.48
N ASN A 72 7.59 17.08 -13.69
CA ASN A 72 6.36 17.86 -13.56
C ASN A 72 5.85 17.91 -12.11
N ALA A 73 6.56 17.29 -11.16
CA ALA A 73 6.18 17.31 -9.75
C ALA A 73 6.48 18.69 -9.14
N ASN A 74 5.46 19.33 -8.54
CA ASN A 74 5.67 20.58 -7.82
C ASN A 74 6.37 20.33 -6.49
N GLN A 75 7.69 20.54 -6.45
CA GLN A 75 8.54 20.29 -5.29
C GLN A 75 8.10 21.04 -4.02
N ALA A 76 7.44 22.21 -4.14
CA ALA A 76 6.95 22.95 -2.99
C ALA A 76 5.84 22.22 -2.22
N LEU A 77 5.16 21.27 -2.87
CA LEU A 77 4.16 20.40 -2.24
C LEU A 77 4.81 19.22 -1.50
N PHE A 78 6.13 19.06 -1.59
CA PHE A 78 6.89 17.98 -0.96
C PHE A 78 7.60 18.45 0.31
N LYS A 79 6.81 18.56 1.36
CA LYS A 79 6.93 17.76 2.59
C LYS A 79 5.49 17.38 2.95
N VAL A 80 5.03 16.24 2.45
CA VAL A 80 3.62 15.86 2.54
C VAL A 80 3.26 15.66 4.01
N ALA A 81 2.26 16.39 4.50
CA ALA A 81 1.84 16.28 5.89
C ALA A 81 1.28 14.87 6.18
N PRO A 82 1.54 14.29 7.37
CA PRO A 82 0.92 13.03 7.78
C PRO A 82 -0.60 13.10 7.63
N GLY A 83 -1.23 12.03 7.14
CA GLY A 83 -2.68 12.03 6.90
C GLY A 83 -3.12 12.58 5.54
N SER A 84 -2.29 13.38 4.87
CA SER A 84 -2.66 13.99 3.59
C SER A 84 -2.56 13.02 2.41
N VAL A 85 -3.23 13.39 1.30
CA VAL A 85 -3.10 12.73 0.00
C VAL A 85 -1.80 13.16 -0.70
N MET A 86 -1.23 12.30 -1.54
CA MET A 86 -0.04 12.66 -2.30
C MET A 86 -0.36 13.77 -3.33
N PRO A 87 0.56 14.72 -3.60
CA PRO A 87 0.33 15.81 -4.55
C PRO A 87 0.00 15.30 -5.96
N LEU A 88 -0.79 16.05 -6.73
CA LEU A 88 -0.95 15.75 -8.15
C LEU A 88 0.34 16.07 -8.92
N VAL A 89 0.59 15.30 -9.97
CA VAL A 89 1.68 15.54 -10.94
C VAL A 89 1.04 15.76 -12.29
N SER A 90 1.40 16.85 -12.96
CA SER A 90 0.79 17.21 -14.25
C SER A 90 1.04 16.12 -15.30
N GLY A 91 -0.01 15.76 -16.04
CA GLY A 91 0.02 14.67 -17.03
C GLY A 91 -0.12 13.26 -16.44
N CYS A 92 -0.30 13.12 -15.13
CA CYS A 92 -0.41 11.83 -14.46
C CYS A 92 -1.79 11.58 -13.83
N SER A 93 -2.31 10.37 -14.00
CA SER A 93 -3.27 9.76 -13.08
C SER A 93 -2.53 9.31 -11.82
N LYS A 94 -3.19 9.40 -10.66
CA LYS A 94 -2.60 9.10 -9.35
C LYS A 94 -3.45 8.08 -8.60
N GLN A 95 -2.80 7.07 -8.05
CA GLN A 95 -3.37 6.11 -7.11
C GLN A 95 -2.60 6.18 -5.78
N ASP A 96 -3.24 6.67 -4.72
CA ASP A 96 -2.67 6.63 -3.37
C ASP A 96 -2.73 5.20 -2.80
N TYR A 97 -1.70 4.84 -2.03
CA TYR A 97 -1.61 3.58 -1.30
C TYR A 97 -1.48 3.82 0.20
N SER A 98 -2.14 2.95 0.97
CA SER A 98 -1.85 2.81 2.40
C SER A 98 -0.52 2.09 2.57
N VAL A 99 0.27 2.52 3.55
CA VAL A 99 1.59 1.94 3.85
C VAL A 99 1.49 1.22 5.19
N LEU A 100 1.68 -0.09 5.14
CA LEU A 100 1.68 -0.97 6.30
C LEU A 100 3.11 -1.45 6.55
N ILE A 101 3.47 -1.64 7.82
CA ILE A 101 4.74 -2.25 8.20
C ILE A 101 4.47 -3.72 8.56
N VAL A 102 5.13 -4.63 7.84
CA VAL A 102 5.11 -6.06 8.18
C VAL A 102 6.24 -6.33 9.16
N VAL A 103 5.90 -6.76 10.36
CA VAL A 103 6.89 -7.07 11.43
C VAL A 103 7.07 -8.57 11.65
N GLY A 104 6.25 -9.40 11.02
CA GLY A 104 6.37 -10.84 11.08
C GLY A 104 5.47 -11.57 10.10
N VAL A 105 5.78 -12.85 9.87
CA VAL A 105 4.92 -13.80 9.15
C VAL A 105 4.49 -14.85 10.15
N ALA A 106 3.19 -15.07 10.30
CA ALA A 106 2.67 -16.13 11.14
C ALA A 106 2.92 -17.47 10.45
N VAL A 107 3.72 -18.32 11.10
CA VAL A 107 3.95 -19.69 10.64
C VAL A 107 2.69 -20.48 10.97
N GLY A 108 1.98 -20.96 9.95
CA GLY A 108 0.90 -21.91 10.16
C GLY A 108 1.49 -23.19 10.73
N ASN A 109 1.00 -23.65 11.89
CA ASN A 109 1.14 -25.07 12.23
C ASN A 109 0.35 -25.82 11.17
N GLY A 110 1.05 -26.44 10.22
CA GLY A 110 0.43 -27.31 9.23
C GLY A 110 -0.38 -28.38 9.95
N THR A 111 -1.66 -28.45 9.62
CA THR A 111 -2.47 -29.66 9.82
C THR A 111 -2.43 -30.45 8.54
#